data_AF-A0A497N5F7-F1
#
_entry.id   AF-A0A497N5F7-F1
#
_cell.length_a   1.000
_cell.length_b   1.000
_cell.length_c   1.000
_cell.angle_alpha   90.00
_cell.angle_beta   90.00
_cell.angle_gamma   90.00
#
_symmetry.space_group_name_H-M   'P 1'
#
loop_
_entity.id
_entity.type
_entity.pdbx_description
1 polymer ?
#
loop_
_entity_poly.entity_id
_entity_poly.type
_entity_poly.pdbx_seq_one_letter_code
_entity_poly.pdbx_strand_id
1 'polypeptide(L)'
;NQWYKVFAVLMDKNTRITAVTRCYIMEPRESYEVYGDRPFTVFPCGLCKVDDKLLVSYGAADFASGIGEIDLSRLMSLLDKNRI
;
A
#
# COMPACT_ATOMS: atom_id res chain seq x y z
N ASN A 1 0.96 -20.82 -1.02
CA ASN A 1 1.94 -19.72 -1.25
C ASN A 1 1.63 -18.54 -0.37
N GLN A 2 2.66 -17.92 0.22
CA GLN A 2 2.54 -16.69 1.00
C GLN A 2 2.75 -15.49 0.06
N TRP A 3 1.86 -14.50 0.11
CA TRP A 3 1.89 -13.31 -0.73
C TRP A 3 1.98 -12.09 0.17
N TYR A 4 2.84 -11.13 -0.15
CA TYR A 4 2.87 -9.84 0.55
C TYR A 4 1.99 -8.85 -0.21
N LYS A 5 1.01 -8.30 0.51
CA LYS A 5 0.02 -7.35 0.02
C LYS A 5 -0.20 -6.29 1.09
N VAL A 6 -0.72 -5.14 0.70
CA VAL A 6 -0.77 -3.95 1.56
C VAL A 6 -2.21 -3.58 1.88
N PHE A 7 -2.50 -3.31 3.16
CA PHE A 7 -3.68 -2.57 3.61
C PHE A 7 -3.29 -1.15 4.00
N ALA A 8 -4.26 -0.24 4.10
CA ALA A 8 -4.07 1.05 4.74
C ALA A 8 -4.84 1.13 6.06
N VAL A 9 -4.28 1.91 6.99
CA VAL A 9 -4.90 2.26 8.26
C VAL A 9 -4.94 3.78 8.41
N LEU A 10 -6.00 4.29 9.04
CA LEU A 10 -6.06 5.67 9.49
C LEU A 10 -5.83 5.69 11.00
N MET A 11 -5.00 6.62 11.48
CA MET A 11 -4.72 6.79 12.90
C MET A 11 -5.03 8.22 13.36
N ASP A 12 -5.49 8.36 14.59
CA ASP A 12 -5.60 9.66 15.25
C ASP A 12 -4.25 10.16 15.78
N LYS A 13 -4.24 11.39 16.31
CA LYS A 13 -3.04 12.00 16.92
C LYS A 13 -2.53 11.27 18.18
N ASN A 14 -3.32 10.35 18.74
CA ASN A 14 -2.94 9.53 19.90
C ASN A 14 -2.54 8.12 19.46
N THR A 15 -2.23 7.91 18.17
CA THR A 15 -1.83 6.62 17.58
C THR A 15 -2.90 5.53 17.67
N ARG A 16 -4.17 5.90 17.87
CA ARG A 16 -5.28 4.96 17.82
C ARG A 16 -5.68 4.72 16.38
N ILE A 17 -5.80 3.46 16.00
CA ILE A 17 -6.37 3.09 14.70
C ILE A 17 -7.85 3.49 14.72
N THR A 18 -8.27 4.29 13.75
CA THR A 18 -9.66 4.76 13.60
C THR A 18 -10.34 4.21 12.36
N ALA A 19 -9.59 3.62 11.42
CA ALA A 19 -10.13 2.91 10.26
C ALA A 19 -9.11 1.94 9.66
N VAL A 20 -9.60 0.89 9.00
CA VAL A 20 -8.79 -0.08 8.24
C VAL A 20 -9.47 -0.40 6.91
N THR A 21 -8.73 -0.41 5.81
CA THR A 21 -9.27 -0.83 4.51
C THR A 21 -9.68 -2.31 4.54
N ARG A 22 -10.86 -2.67 4.00
CA ARG A 22 -11.32 -4.07 3.89
C ARG A 22 -10.80 -4.81 2.65
N CYS A 23 -10.05 -4.14 1.79
CA CYS A 23 -9.40 -4.71 0.62
C CYS A 23 -7.93 -4.30 0.58
N TYR A 24 -7.11 -5.10 -0.10
CA TYR A 24 -5.72 -4.74 -0.36
C TYR A 24 -5.66 -3.51 -1.26
N ILE A 25 -4.84 -2.52 -0.90
CA ILE A 25 -4.58 -1.32 -1.70
C ILE A 25 -3.44 -1.54 -2.70
N MET A 26 -2.59 -2.54 -2.45
CA MET A 26 -1.54 -2.99 -3.37
C MET A 26 -1.39 -4.51 -3.27
N GLU A 27 -1.24 -5.16 -4.42
CA GLU A 27 -0.97 -6.59 -4.56
C GLU A 27 -0.07 -6.83 -5.78
N PRO A 28 0.72 -7.92 -5.80
CA PRO A 28 1.58 -8.25 -6.93
C PRO A 28 0.75 -8.51 -8.20
N ARG A 29 1.07 -7.81 -9.29
CA ARG A 29 0.44 -7.95 -10.60
C ARG A 29 1.47 -7.97 -11.72
N GLU A 30 2.48 -7.13 -11.61
CA GLU A 30 3.51 -7.00 -12.64
C GLU A 30 4.54 -8.12 -12.55
N SER A 31 5.20 -8.42 -13.67
CA SER A 31 6.18 -9.51 -13.74
C SER A 31 7.32 -9.34 -12.73
N TYR A 32 7.77 -8.11 -12.50
CA TYR A 32 8.81 -7.77 -11.53
C TYR A 32 8.35 -7.84 -10.06
N GLU A 33 7.06 -8.06 -9.81
CA GLU A 33 6.46 -8.28 -8.47
C GLU A 33 6.15 -9.77 -8.24
N VAL A 34 5.88 -10.49 -9.33
CA VAL A 34 5.55 -11.91 -9.33
C VAL A 34 6.82 -12.77 -9.39
N TYR A 35 7.88 -12.32 -10.05
CA TYR A 35 9.15 -13.03 -10.19
C TYR A 35 10.31 -12.23 -9.58
N GLY A 36 11.17 -12.92 -8.82
CA GLY A 36 12.33 -12.35 -8.14
C GLY A 36 12.82 -13.26 -7.02
N ASP A 37 13.66 -12.74 -6.13
CA ASP A 37 14.20 -13.47 -4.98
C ASP A 37 13.09 -13.86 -3.98
N ARG A 38 12.04 -13.03 -3.88
CA ARG A 38 10.82 -13.31 -3.13
C ARG A 38 9.56 -13.14 -4.00
N PRO A 39 9.17 -14.16 -4.79
CA PRO A 39 7.99 -14.12 -5.66
C PRO A 39 6.71 -13.68 -4.94
N PHE A 40 5.83 -12.97 -5.65
CA PHE A 40 4.55 -12.45 -5.15
C PHE A 40 4.67 -11.48 -3.96
N THR A 41 5.56 -10.50 -4.09
CA THR A 41 5.82 -9.51 -3.03
C THR A 41 5.75 -8.09 -3.53
N VAL A 42 4.89 -7.30 -2.89
CA VAL A 42 4.94 -5.84 -2.88
C VAL A 42 5.09 -5.37 -1.43
N PHE A 43 6.17 -4.68 -1.12
CA PHE A 43 6.52 -4.28 0.25
C PHE A 43 6.76 -2.76 0.35
N PRO A 44 5.84 -1.96 0.94
CA PRO A 44 5.95 -0.52 0.97
C PRO A 44 7.05 -0.08 1.94
N CYS A 45 7.94 0.80 1.49
CA CYS A 45 9.11 1.28 2.22
C CYS A 45 9.07 2.78 2.52
N GLY A 46 8.36 3.56 1.71
CA GLY A 46 8.24 5.01 1.87
C GLY A 46 6.96 5.55 1.27
N LEU A 47 6.52 6.71 1.78
CA LEU A 47 5.30 7.38 1.35
C LEU A 47 5.56 8.89 1.28
N CYS A 48 5.30 9.49 0.12
CA CYS A 48 5.40 10.93 -0.09
C CYS A 48 4.07 11.47 -0.61
N LYS A 49 3.54 12.52 0.00
CA LYS A 49 2.38 13.25 -0.53
C LYS A 49 2.87 14.30 -1.53
N VAL A 50 2.36 14.23 -2.76
CA VAL A 50 2.59 15.23 -3.82
C VAL A 50 1.22 15.68 -4.31
N ASP A 51 0.85 16.91 -3.98
CA ASP A 51 -0.49 17.45 -4.22
C ASP A 51 -1.60 16.52 -3.67
N ASP A 52 -2.49 16.03 -4.53
CA ASP A 52 -3.59 15.11 -4.18
C ASP A 52 -3.24 13.62 -4.36
N LYS A 53 -1.95 13.31 -4.53
CA LYS A 53 -1.44 11.97 -4.75
C LYS A 53 -0.50 11.54 -3.63
N LEU A 54 -0.45 10.24 -3.41
CA LEU A 54 0.55 9.58 -2.59
C LEU A 54 1.46 8.74 -3.49
N LEU A 55 2.75 9.04 -3.47
CA LEU A 55 3.78 8.22 -4.10
C LEU A 55 4.33 7.25 -3.06
N VAL A 56 4.23 5.95 -3.35
CA VAL A 56 4.71 4.86 -2.49
C VAL A 56 5.97 4.29 -3.10
N SER A 57 7.11 4.36 -2.41
CA SER A 57 8.25 3.51 -2.78
C SER A 57 8.06 2.13 -2.18
N TYR A 58 8.30 1.09 -2.97
CA TYR A 58 8.09 -0.29 -2.53
C TYR A 58 9.12 -1.25 -3.13
N GLY A 59 9.45 -2.30 -2.39
CA GLY A 59 10.19 -3.45 -2.90
C GLY A 59 9.26 -4.37 -3.70
N ALA A 60 9.70 -4.77 -4.88
CA ALA A 60 9.02 -5.69 -5.76
C ALA A 60 9.82 -6.99 -5.87
N ALA A 61 9.20 -8.08 -5.45
CA ALA A 61 9.77 -9.43 -5.39
C ALA A 61 11.15 -9.54 -4.70
N ASP A 62 11.45 -8.66 -3.74
CA ASP A 62 12.79 -8.46 -3.12
C ASP A 62 13.94 -8.33 -4.15
N PHE A 63 13.62 -7.90 -5.36
CA PHE A 63 14.54 -7.89 -6.51
C PHE A 63 14.69 -6.49 -7.11
N ALA A 64 13.60 -5.73 -7.15
CA ALA A 64 13.57 -4.37 -7.68
C ALA A 64 12.91 -3.39 -6.71
N SER A 65 13.13 -2.10 -6.93
CA SER A 65 12.37 -1.02 -6.28
C SER A 65 11.41 -0.40 -7.29
N GLY A 66 10.16 -0.20 -6.89
CA GLY A 66 9.13 0.45 -7.68
C GLY A 66 8.58 1.71 -6.99
N ILE A 67 7.92 2.56 -7.78
CA ILE A 67 7.12 3.68 -7.28
C ILE A 67 5.67 3.46 -7.72
N GLY A 68 4.76 3.34 -6.75
CA GLY A 68 3.31 3.30 -6.98
C GLY A 68 2.68 4.65 -6.72
N GLU A 69 1.57 4.94 -7.41
CA GLU A 69 0.76 6.15 -7.18
C GLU A 69 -0.61 5.74 -6.61
N ILE A 70 -1.06 6.45 -5.57
CA ILE A 70 -2.39 6.29 -4.99
C ILE A 70 -3.08 7.64 -4.95
N ASP A 71 -4.31 7.71 -5.45
CA ASP A 71 -5.18 8.88 -5.28
C ASP A 71 -5.59 9.02 -3.80
N LEU A 72 -5.22 10.15 -3.18
CA LEU A 72 -5.45 10.37 -1.75
C LEU A 72 -6.95 10.42 -1.43
N SER A 73 -7.74 11.09 -2.28
CA SER A 73 -9.18 11.25 -2.06
C SER A 73 -9.90 9.90 -2.06
N ARG A 74 -9.49 9.00 -2.96
CA ARG A 74 -10.02 7.65 -3.07
C ARG A 74 -9.63 6.81 -1.86
N LEU A 75 -8.38 6.88 -1.42
CA LEU A 75 -7.92 6.16 -0.23
C LEU A 75 -8.68 6.62 1.02
N MET A 76 -8.82 7.93 1.21
CA MET A 76 -9.59 8.49 2.33
C MET A 76 -11.06 8.07 2.29
N SER A 77 -11.68 8.06 1.10
CA SER A 77 -13.05 7.56 0.94
C SER A 77 -13.20 6.09 1.34
N LEU A 78 -12.20 5.25 1.06
CA LEU A 78 -12.19 3.85 1.50
C LEU A 78 -12.04 3.73 3.02
N LEU A 79 -11.16 4.52 3.63
CA LEU A 79 -10.94 4.51 5.08
C LEU A 79 -12.16 5.05 5.84
N ASP A 80 -12.77 6.15 5.39
CA ASP A 80 -13.93 6.75 6.05
C ASP A 80 -15.15 5.81 6.07
N LYS A 81 -15.33 4.99 5.03
CA LYS A 81 -16.38 3.95 4.98
C LYS A 81 -16.13 2.79 5.94
N ASN A 82 -14.91 2.64 6.44
CA ASN A 82 -14.47 1.51 7.28
C ASN A 82 -13.91 1.98 8.62
N ARG A 83 -14.46 3.07 9.17
CA ARG A 83 -14.15 3.53 10.53
C ARG A 83 -14.57 2.49 11.56
N ILE A 84 -13.79 2.42 12.65
CA ILE A 84 -14.01 1.53 13.79
C ILE A 84 -14.34 2.31 15.07
#